data_AF-A0A938DLT5-F1
#
_entry.id   AF-A0A938DLT5-F1
#
_cell.length_a   1.000
_cell.length_b   1.000
_cell.length_c   1.000
_cell.angle_alpha   90.00
_cell.angle_beta   90.00
_cell.angle_gamma   90.00
#
_symmetry.space_group_name_H-M   'P 1'
#
loop_
_entity.id
_entity.type
_entity.pdbx_description
1 polymer ?
#
loop_
_entity_poly.entity_id
_entity_poly.type
_entity_poly.pdbx_seq_one_letter_code
_entity_poly.pdbx_strand_id
1 'polypeptide(L)' 'MLPMSALGILVLAFLAGSIPFTNIAARCTRGVDLRGVGTGTVSGTALYRVAGFPALA' A
#
# COMPACT_ATOMS: atom_id res chain seq x y z
N MET A 1 -1.41 3.93 31.70
CA MET A 1 -2.58 3.26 31.10
C MET A 1 -2.97 4.06 29.86
N LEU A 2 -3.04 3.45 28.68
CA LEU A 2 -3.51 4.16 27.48
C LEU A 2 -4.99 4.49 27.65
N PRO A 3 -5.43 5.74 27.42
CA PRO A 3 -6.85 6.04 27.46
C PRO A 3 -7.56 5.22 26.38
N MET A 4 -8.80 4.81 26.63
CA MET A 4 -9.56 3.96 25.70
C MET A 4 -9.66 4.57 24.29
N SER A 5 -9.67 5.91 24.21
CA SER A 5 -9.58 6.66 22.96
C SER A 5 -8.27 6.44 22.21
N ALA A 6 -7.12 6.40 22.89
CA ALA A 6 -5.83 6.12 22.26
C ALA A 6 -5.77 4.69 21.71
N LEU A 7 -6.35 3.73 22.42
CA LEU A 7 -6.44 2.36 21.92
C LEU A 7 -7.29 2.29 20.64
N GLY A 8 -8.44 2.98 20.62
CA GLY A 8 -9.29 3.10 19.44
C GLY A 8 -8.57 3.73 18.25
N ILE A 9 -7.81 4.82 18.47
CA ILE A 9 -7.00 5.47 17.43
C ILE A 9 -5.95 4.52 16.88
N LEU A 10 -5.24 3.79 17.74
CA LEU A 10 -4.20 2.83 17.31
C LEU A 10 -4.80 1.72 16.44
N VAL A 11 -5.96 1.17 16.84
CA VAL A 11 -6.65 0.14 16.06
C VAL A 11 -7.06 0.69 14.69
N LEU A 12 -7.69 1.87 14.65
CA LEU A 12 -8.11 2.48 13.38
C LEU A 12 -6.91 2.81 12.48
N ALA A 13 -5.83 3.35 13.04
CA ALA A 13 -4.61 3.66 12.31
C ALA A 13 -3.94 2.38 11.76
N PHE A 14 -3.89 1.31 12.55
CA PHE A 14 -3.36 0.02 12.11
C PHE A 14 -4.19 -0.57 10.97
N LEU A 15 -5.52 -0.55 11.09
CA LEU A 15 -6.41 -1.05 10.03
C LEU A 15 -6.26 -0.23 8.75
N ALA A 16 -6.23 1.10 8.85
CA ALA A 16 -6.03 1.98 7.70
C ALA A 16 -4.66 1.76 7.04
N GLY A 17 -3.59 1.64 7.83
CA GLY A 17 -2.22 1.40 7.34
C GLY A 17 -1.97 -0.02 6.82
N SER A 18 -2.77 -1.00 7.23
CA SER A 18 -2.67 -2.39 6.77
C SER A 18 -3.20 -2.61 5.36
N ILE A 19 -3.85 -1.60 4.78
CA ILE A 19 -4.37 -1.68 3.40
C ILE A 19 -3.19 -1.59 2.43
N PRO A 20 -2.97 -2.61 1.56
CA PRO A 20 -1.84 -2.63 0.65
C PRO A 20 -2.13 -1.80 -0.61
N PHE A 21 -2.27 -0.48 -0.46
CA PHE A 21 -2.70 0.44 -1.51
C PHE A 21 -1.88 0.32 -2.80
N THR A 22 -0.56 0.14 -2.71
CA THR A 22 0.30 0.00 -3.88
C THR A 22 0.05 -1.31 -4.63
N ASN A 23 -0.26 -2.39 -3.93
CA ASN A 23 -0.63 -3.66 -4.57
C ASN A 23 -1.99 -3.58 -5.25
N ILE A 24 -2.94 -2.90 -4.60
CA ILE A 24 -4.26 -2.63 -5.18
C ILE A 24 -4.10 -1.81 -6.46
N ALA A 25 -3.32 -0.72 -6.42
CA ALA A 25 -3.06 0.11 -7.59
C ALA A 25 -2.38 -0.67 -8.73
N ALA A 26 -1.39 -1.52 -8.42
CA ALA A 26 -0.75 -2.38 -9.43
C ALA A 26 -1.75 -3.35 -10.08
N ARG A 27 -2.63 -3.97 -9.28
CA ARG A 27 -3.68 -4.85 -9.77
C ARG A 27 -4.67 -4.09 -10.66
N CYS A 28 -5.12 -2.91 -10.25
CA CYS A 28 -6.10 -2.12 -10.98
C CYS A 28 -5.55 -1.53 -12.29
N THR A 29 -4.29 -1.12 -12.30
CA THR A 29 -3.70 -0.43 -13.47
C THR A 29 -3.02 -1.38 -14.46
N ARG A 30 -2.49 -2.52 -13.99
CA ARG A 30 -1.70 -3.46 -14.81
C ARG A 30 -2.09 -4.93 -14.66
N GLY A 31 -3.05 -5.26 -13.81
CA GLY A 31 -3.51 -6.65 -13.62
C GLY A 31 -2.55 -7.54 -12.84
N VAL A 32 -1.49 -7.00 -12.23
CA VAL A 32 -0.41 -7.78 -11.60
C VAL A 32 -0.41 -7.71 -10.08
N ASP A 33 0.16 -8.73 -9.44
CA ASP A 33 0.50 -8.73 -8.01
C ASP A 33 1.96 -8.33 -7.85
N LEU A 34 2.26 -7.28 -7.09
CA LEU A 34 3.65 -6.87 -6.83
C LEU A 34 4.45 -7.94 -6.10
N ARG A 35 3.78 -8.84 -5.37
CA ARG A 35 4.44 -9.97 -4.68
C ARG A 35 4.99 -11.02 -5.63
N GLY A 36 4.46 -11.09 -6.86
CA GLY A 36 4.87 -12.06 -7.87
C GLY A 36 5.83 -11.51 -8.92
N VAL A 37 6.23 -10.23 -8.84
CA VAL A 37 7.07 -9.58 -9.86
C VAL A 37 8.21 -8.76 -9.23
N GLY A 38 9.25 -8.50 -10.02
CA GLY A 38 10.39 -7.69 -9.58
C GLY A 38 11.05 -8.25 -8.31
N THR A 39 11.11 -7.45 -7.25
CA THR A 39 11.68 -7.84 -5.95
C THR A 39 10.66 -8.48 -4.99
N GLY A 40 9.38 -8.59 -5.38
CA GLY A 40 8.31 -9.13 -4.53
C GLY A 40 7.82 -8.20 -3.41
N THR A 41 8.31 -6.96 -3.35
CA THR A 41 7.96 -6.00 -2.28
C THR A 41 6.75 -5.15 -2.66
N VAL A 42 5.82 -4.96 -1.70
CA VAL A 42 4.67 -4.07 -1.87
C VAL A 42 5.07 -2.66 -1.41
N SER A 43 5.60 -1.85 -2.32
CA SER A 43 6.06 -0.49 -2.04
C SER A 43 5.79 0.46 -3.20
N GLY A 44 5.89 1.77 -2.96
CA GLY A 44 5.72 2.79 -4.00
C GLY A 44 6.75 2.65 -5.12
N THR A 45 8.01 2.34 -4.78
CA THR A 45 9.08 2.12 -5.77
C THR A 45 8.84 0.87 -6.61
N ALA A 46 8.33 -0.21 -6.01
CA ALA A 46 7.95 -1.40 -6.75
C ALA A 46 6.78 -1.12 -7.71
N LEU A 47 5.74 -0.43 -7.23
CA LEU A 47 4.63 0.02 -8.06
C LEU A 47 5.12 0.89 -9.23
N TYR A 48 5.98 1.88 -8.97
CA TYR A 48 6.50 2.76 -10.03
C TYR A 48 7.25 1.99 -11.12
N ARG A 49 8.09 1.02 -10.74
CA ARG A 49 8.82 0.20 -11.71
C ARG A 49 7.90 -0.68 -12.58
N VAL A 50 6.72 -1.04 -12.08
CA VAL A 50 5.79 -1.98 -12.75
C VAL A 50 4.67 -1.27 -13.50
N ALA A 51 4.04 -0.29 -12.87
CA ALA A 51 2.89 0.45 -13.40
C ALA A 51 3.27 1.84 -13.95
N GLY A 52 4.47 2.35 -13.64
CA GLY A 52 4.80 3.75 -13.86
C GLY A 52 3.92 4.68 -13.02
N PHE A 53 4.22 5.97 -13.10
CA PHE A 53 3.25 7.01 -12.77
C PHE A 53 3.05 7.87 -14.03
N PRO A 54 1.83 8.34 -14.32
CA PRO A 54 1.70 9.49 -15.20
C PRO A 54 2.49 10.66 -14.58
N ALA A 55 3.01 11.57 -15.42
CA ALA A 55 3.76 12.72 -14.95
C ALA A 55 2.98 13.43 -13.82
N LEU A 56 3.61 13.54 -12.65
CA LEU A 56 3.03 14.15 -11.46
C LEU A 56 3.74 15.49 -11.28
N ALA A 57 3.22 16.51 -11.97
CA ALA A 57 3.79 17.85 -12.19
C ALA A 57 4.93 17.94 -13.22
#